data_AF-A0A8T4R511-F1
#
_entry.id   AF-A0A8T4R511-F1
#
_cell.length_a   1.000
_cell.length_b   1.000
_cell.length_c   1.000
_cell.angle_alpha   90.00
_cell.angle_beta   90.00
_cell.angle_gamma   90.00
#
_symmetry.space_group_name_H-M   'P 1'
#
loop_
_entity.id
_entity.type
_entity.pdbx_description
1 polymer ?
#
loop_
_entity_poly.entity_id
_entity_poly.type
_entity_poly.pdbx_seq_one_letter_code
_entity_poly.pdbx_strand_id
1 'polypeptide(L)'
;MVEYKDNNIAYNECVANGFIIHNEEIQMEKIKTNLKVLEEDIETAKLALSKKNYNSAYKLYYDALHGLVEAFLCFDKVKSKNHQCLFAYLCHEHP
;
A
#
# COMPACT_ATOMS: atom_id res chain seq x y z
N MET A 1 -24.50 -11.33 -1.11
CA MET A 1 -23.97 -10.34 -2.08
C MET A 1 -23.05 -9.41 -1.31
N VAL A 2 -21.81 -9.24 -1.75
CA VAL A 2 -20.91 -8.25 -1.16
C VAL A 2 -21.29 -6.90 -1.76
N GLU A 3 -21.66 -5.94 -0.90
CA GLU A 3 -21.95 -4.57 -1.32
C GLU A 3 -20.63 -3.80 -1.34
N TYR A 4 -20.21 -3.34 -2.51
CA TYR A 4 -19.00 -2.55 -2.67
C TYR A 4 -19.27 -1.11 -2.23
N LYS A 5 -18.44 -0.59 -1.33
CA LYS A 5 -18.53 0.80 -0.88
C LYS A 5 -17.92 1.73 -1.93
N ASP A 6 -18.51 2.92 -2.05
CA ASP A 6 -17.91 4.02 -2.79
C ASP A 6 -16.58 4.46 -2.14
N ASN A 7 -15.64 4.95 -2.95
CA ASN A 7 -14.32 5.37 -2.48
C ASN A 7 -14.40 6.47 -1.40
N ASN A 8 -15.34 7.41 -1.53
CA ASN A 8 -15.51 8.48 -0.54
C ASN A 8 -16.01 7.93 0.79
N ILE A 9 -16.94 6.97 0.74
CA ILE A 9 -17.47 6.33 1.95
C ILE A 9 -16.36 5.55 2.66
N ALA A 10 -15.57 4.77 1.92
CA ALA A 10 -14.46 4.01 2.47
C ALA A 10 -13.39 4.92 3.11
N TYR A 11 -13.03 6.01 2.43
CA TYR A 11 -12.09 7.01 2.95
C TYR A 11 -12.60 7.67 4.23
N ASN A 12 -13.83 8.18 4.22
CA ASN A 12 -14.41 8.87 5.36
C ASN A 12 -14.49 7.99 6.60
N GLU A 13 -14.82 6.70 6.45
CA GLU A 13 -14.77 5.73 7.55
C GLU A 13 -13.35 5.55 8.11
N CYS A 14 -12.34 5.51 7.24
CA CYS A 14 -10.94 5.39 7.66
C CYS A 14 -10.45 6.60 8.44
N VAL A 15 -10.86 7.81 8.04
CA VAL A 15 -10.57 9.05 8.78
C VAL A 15 -11.33 9.06 10.11
N ALA A 16 -12.64 8.79 10.10
CA ALA A 16 -13.48 8.82 11.30
C ALA A 16 -13.01 7.81 12.38
N ASN A 17 -12.51 6.65 11.98
CA ASN A 17 -11.95 5.64 12.88
C ASN A 17 -10.50 5.91 13.31
N GLY A 18 -9.89 7.01 12.84
CA GLY A 18 -8.51 7.37 13.16
C GLY A 18 -7.47 6.37 12.60
N PHE A 19 -7.77 5.76 11.45
CA PHE A 19 -6.85 4.87 10.74
C PHE A 19 -5.92 5.62 9.78
N ILE A 20 -6.27 6.85 9.39
CA ILE A 20 -5.40 7.78 8.67
C ILE A 20 -4.81 8.76 9.69
N ILE A 21 -3.49 8.86 9.73
CA ILE A 21 -2.73 9.78 10.57
C ILE A 21 -2.02 10.77 9.65
N HIS A 22 -2.25 12.07 9.87
CA HIS A 22 -1.58 13.14 9.13
C HIS A 22 -0.41 13.75 9.93
N ASN A 23 0.44 14.50 9.23
CA ASN A 23 1.60 15.21 9.79
C ASN A 23 2.70 14.28 10.31
N GLU A 24 2.85 13.11 9.69
CA GLU A 24 3.98 12.23 9.99
C GLU A 24 5.31 12.82 9.47
N GLU A 25 6.38 12.57 10.20
CA GLU A 25 7.72 12.98 9.81
C GLU A 25 8.25 12.08 8.69
N ILE A 26 8.80 12.69 7.64
CA ILE A 26 9.32 11.97 6.48
C ILE A 26 10.67 11.34 6.85
N GLN A 27 10.70 10.03 7.05
CA GLN A 27 11.92 9.27 7.28
C GLN A 27 12.53 8.77 5.96
N MET A 28 13.23 9.66 5.25
CA MET A 28 13.75 9.38 3.89
C MET A 28 14.62 8.12 3.79
N GLU A 29 15.47 7.84 4.78
CA GLU A 29 16.31 6.63 4.76
C GLU A 29 15.50 5.34 4.92
N LYS A 30 14.41 5.39 5.69
CA LYS A 30 13.47 4.28 5.81
C LYS A 30 12.76 4.02 4.48
N ILE A 31 12.31 5.09 3.81
CA ILE A 31 11.68 4.99 2.49
C ILE A 31 12.63 4.34 1.49
N LYS A 32 13.87 4.83 1.39
CA LYS A 32 14.89 4.26 0.48
C LYS A 32 15.18 2.79 0.77
N THR A 33 15.30 2.42 2.04
CA THR A 33 15.56 1.04 2.44
C THR A 33 14.40 0.13 2.05
N ASN A 34 13.17 0.57 2.31
CA ASN A 34 11.97 -0.16 1.94
C ASN A 34 11.87 -0.34 0.42
N LEU A 35 12.12 0.72 -0.37
CA LEU A 35 12.06 0.63 -1.83
C LEU A 35 13.00 -0.44 -2.40
N LYS A 36 14.21 -0.58 -1.86
CA LYS A 36 15.14 -1.64 -2.26
C LYS A 36 14.59 -3.05 -1.99
N VAL A 37 13.95 -3.24 -0.83
CA VAL A 37 13.33 -4.53 -0.49
C VAL A 37 12.18 -4.84 -1.46
N LEU A 38 11.35 -3.85 -1.77
CA LEU A 38 10.22 -4.02 -2.70
C LEU A 38 10.70 -4.33 -4.13
N GLU A 39 11.82 -3.76 -4.57
CA GLU A 39 12.47 -4.12 -5.84
C GLU A 39 12.90 -5.60 -5.85
N GLU A 40 13.51 -6.08 -4.77
CA GLU A 40 13.88 -7.50 -4.62
C GLU A 40 12.66 -8.44 -4.59
N ASP A 41 11.57 -8.02 -3.94
CA ASP A 41 10.31 -8.77 -3.91
C ASP A 41 9.69 -8.89 -5.32
N ILE A 42 9.75 -7.82 -6.12
CA ILE A 42 9.27 -7.83 -7.52
C ILE A 42 10.09 -8.80 -8.37
N GLU A 43 11.41 -8.80 -8.25
CA GLU A 43 12.26 -9.75 -8.97
C GLU A 43 11.98 -11.19 -8.53
N THR A 44 11.78 -11.41 -7.24
CA THR A 44 11.38 -12.72 -6.69
C THR A 44 10.01 -13.14 -7.21
N ALA A 45 9.05 -12.22 -7.34
CA ALA A 45 7.73 -12.48 -7.89
C ALA A 45 7.79 -12.93 -9.35
N LYS A 46 8.63 -12.28 -10.16
CA LYS A 46 8.88 -12.67 -11.57
C LYS A 46 9.45 -14.08 -11.67
N LEU A 47 10.39 -14.43 -10.78
CA LEU A 47 10.96 -15.79 -10.70
C LEU A 47 9.92 -16.82 -10.25
N ALA A 48 9.04 -16.49 -9.30
CA ALA A 48 7.95 -17.37 -8.89
C ALA A 48 6.95 -17.59 -10.03
N LEU A 49 6.63 -16.53 -10.78
CA LEU A 49 5.73 -16.58 -11.93
C LEU A 49 6.28 -17.45 -13.05
N SER A 50 7.58 -17.34 -13.38
CA SER A 50 8.22 -18.19 -14.41
C SER A 50 8.19 -19.67 -14.05
N LYS A 51 8.22 -19.99 -12.74
CA LYS A 51 8.07 -21.34 -12.19
C LYS A 51 6.60 -21.78 -12.04
N LYS A 52 5.63 -20.98 -12.51
CA LYS A 52 4.18 -21.20 -12.35
C LYS A 52 3.72 -21.31 -10.89
N ASN A 53 4.49 -20.76 -9.95
CA ASN A 53 4.08 -20.64 -8.56
C ASN A 53 3.25 -19.37 -8.38
N TYR A 54 2.01 -19.41 -8.87
CA TYR A 54 1.14 -18.24 -8.95
C TYR A 54 0.76 -17.66 -7.59
N ASN A 55 0.62 -18.50 -6.55
CA ASN A 55 0.30 -18.03 -5.20
C ASN A 55 1.44 -17.18 -4.63
N SER A 56 2.68 -17.68 -4.72
CA SER A 56 3.85 -16.89 -4.29
C SER A 56 4.02 -15.63 -5.12
N ALA A 57 3.86 -15.70 -6.44
CA ALA A 57 3.95 -14.53 -7.31
C ALA A 57 2.89 -13.48 -6.93
N TYR A 58 1.63 -13.89 -6.74
CA TYR A 58 0.54 -13.00 -6.32
C TYR A 58 0.85 -12.31 -5.00
N LYS A 59 1.26 -13.06 -3.96
CA LYS A 59 1.58 -12.50 -2.65
C LYS A 59 2.71 -11.47 -2.73
N LEU A 60 3.81 -11.82 -3.40
CA LEU A 60 4.95 -10.91 -3.55
C LEU A 60 4.58 -9.64 -4.31
N TYR A 61 3.81 -9.74 -5.40
CA TYR A 61 3.33 -8.55 -6.09
C TYR A 61 2.38 -7.69 -5.24
N TYR A 62 1.51 -8.32 -4.46
CA TYR A 62 0.60 -7.61 -3.56
C TYR A 62 1.37 -6.89 -2.44
N ASP A 63 2.33 -7.56 -1.82
CA ASP A 63 3.17 -7.00 -0.76
C ASP A 63 4.03 -5.85 -1.32
N ALA A 64 4.58 -6.01 -2.53
CA ALA A 64 5.30 -4.96 -3.22
C ALA A 64 4.41 -3.73 -3.50
N LEU A 65 3.21 -3.94 -4.04
CA LEU A 65 2.24 -2.86 -4.28
C LEU A 65 1.89 -2.14 -2.97
N HIS A 66 1.59 -2.89 -1.91
CA HIS A 66 1.28 -2.33 -0.61
C HIS A 66 2.42 -1.43 -0.09
N GLY A 67 3.65 -1.93 -0.10
CA GLY A 67 4.82 -1.16 0.35
C GLY A 67 5.10 0.07 -0.51
N LEU A 68 4.86 -0.01 -1.83
CA LEU A 68 4.99 1.14 -2.72
C LEU A 68 3.98 2.24 -2.40
N VAL A 69 2.72 1.86 -2.11
CA VAL A 69 1.70 2.82 -1.70
C VAL A 69 2.02 3.41 -0.32
N GLU A 70 2.50 2.62 0.64
CA GLU A 70 2.98 3.15 1.93
C GLU A 70 4.10 4.17 1.77
N ALA A 71 5.08 3.87 0.90
CA ALA A 71 6.17 4.79 0.58
C ALA A 71 5.66 6.06 -0.09
N PHE A 72 4.68 5.95 -0.97
CA PHE A 72 4.05 7.09 -1.64
C PHE A 72 3.35 8.01 -0.63
N LEU A 73 2.50 7.46 0.25
CA LEU A 73 1.79 8.21 1.28
C LEU A 73 2.71 8.92 2.28
N CYS A 74 3.92 8.41 2.49
CA CYS A 74 4.91 9.10 3.31
C CYS A 74 5.29 10.48 2.73
N PHE A 75 5.27 10.66 1.41
CA PHE A 75 5.49 11.97 0.79
C PHE A 75 4.32 12.94 1.04
N ASP A 76 3.12 12.42 1.22
CA ASP A 76 1.94 13.18 1.65
C ASP A 76 1.92 13.44 3.17
N LYS A 77 2.94 12.97 3.89
CA LYS A 77 3.02 13.01 5.37
C LYS A 77 1.82 12.30 6.02
N VAL A 78 1.37 11.22 5.38
CA VAL A 78 0.26 10.39 5.82
C VAL A 78 0.73 8.98 6.14
N LYS A 79 0.13 8.39 7.17
CA LYS A 79 0.29 6.99 7.52
C LYS A 79 -1.07 6.34 7.72
N SER A 80 -1.22 5.14 7.16
CA SER A 80 -2.38 4.29 7.41
C SER A 80 -2.06 3.24 8.47
N LYS A 81 -3.07 2.86 9.26
CA LYS A 81 -2.97 1.73 10.22
C LYS A 81 -3.32 0.38 9.60
N ASN A 82 -3.90 0.34 8.39
CA ASN A 82 -4.25 -0.91 7.72
C ASN A 82 -4.27 -0.75 6.18
N HIS A 83 -4.25 -1.87 5.47
CA HIS A 83 -4.16 -1.89 4.00
C HIS A 83 -5.41 -1.29 3.35
N GLN A 84 -6.61 -1.55 3.89
CA GLN A 84 -7.86 -1.02 3.34
C GLN A 84 -7.83 0.52 3.30
N CYS A 85 -7.47 1.14 4.42
CA CYS A 85 -7.40 2.58 4.54
C CYS A 85 -6.24 3.18 3.77
N LEU A 86 -5.16 2.43 3.59
CA LEU A 86 -4.05 2.83 2.73
C LEU A 86 -4.54 3.02 1.29
N PHE A 87 -5.21 2.01 0.74
CA PHE A 87 -5.74 2.07 -0.63
C PHE A 87 -6.93 3.03 -0.75
N ALA A 88 -7.78 3.15 0.28
CA ALA A 88 -8.87 4.12 0.27
C ALA A 88 -8.35 5.57 0.21
N TYR A 89 -7.29 5.88 0.95
CA TYR A 89 -6.60 7.17 0.88
C TYR A 89 -6.06 7.42 -0.53
N LEU A 90 -5.29 6.47 -1.06
CA LEU A 90 -4.71 6.59 -2.40
C LEU A 90 -5.78 6.87 -3.46
N CYS A 91 -6.84 6.05 -3.51
CA CYS A 91 -7.89 6.18 -4.51
C CYS A 91 -8.75 7.45 -4.36
N HIS A 92 -8.81 8.05 -3.17
CA HIS A 92 -9.59 9.26 -2.92
C HIS A 92 -8.78 10.52 -3.24
N GLU A 93 -7.54 10.59 -2.77
CA GLU A 93 -6.68 11.77 -2.89
C GLU A 93 -5.89 11.80 -4.21
N HIS A 94 -5.65 10.63 -4.83
CA HIS A 94 -4.88 10.46 -6.07
C HIS A 94 -5.60 9.54 -7.09
N PRO A 95 -6.75 9.98 -7.66
CA PRO A 95 -7.57 9.18 -8.57
C PRO A 95 -6.96 8.94 -9.96
#